data_AF-A0A960T972-F1
#
_entry.id   AF-A0A960T972-F1
#
_cell.length_a   1.000
_cell.length_b   1.000
_cell.length_c   1.000
_cell.angle_alpha   90.00
_cell.angle_beta   90.00
_cell.angle_gamma   90.00
#
_symmetry.space_group_name_H-M   'P 1'
#
loop_
_entity.id
_entity.type
_entity.pdbx_description
1 polymer ?
#
loop_
_entity_poly.entity_id
_entity_poly.type
_entity_poly.pdbx_seq_one_letter_code
_entity_poly.pdbx_strand_id
1 'polypeptide(L)'
;MTLSISDLQARYPQLTAFAEQGKSLQLYFDVNKTILAVDPAAGRDSPEQVIQELLAERTYARWSDDLKKDISYTTYVKKHLYPGSKDDPAVKAARFEKLHHFVQDYANSPFGPQLKSDYDELCQKLEGRFVFDSFFQTVEQLGRLNVPVRIALRTFGTDLKEVKDAIGQDFVDARFERGVLVSDGSACDDPREFFASHKWVAVQDDYQYWAEGGFKTEFGKPFHVDLSDSNTHAIFFDDNLVTDDLVAPVGEHAPLLRQDMVRDGWMVAADTIAAIRDPLYFMDCIEESLSKRKWSVGSAHATDLRIALIADPQFGFKDRNKSWEYERTKLKAAIAEINALRPRAVVVLGDMTNARPRKGTVFKSERKSLLRTMRKVDDQIPVLYVPGNHDIDEDLSTKTLQVYRKAYGADYWSYQVDDCVLLGVNSSLLREPELNPEEAEKQMLWLQGEVERLKDNPPRQVFLHLHIPPFLTDADEENGYFNIGVEHRKKALS
;
A
#
# COMPACT_ATOMS: atom_id res chain seq x y z
N MET A 1 9.38 30.32 -6.79
CA MET A 1 9.70 31.13 -5.60
C MET A 1 11.06 30.66 -5.11
N THR A 2 12.11 31.48 -5.18
CA THR A 2 13.47 30.99 -4.89
C THR A 2 13.72 31.09 -3.38
N LEU A 3 13.52 29.97 -2.66
CA LEU A 3 13.93 29.86 -1.26
C LEU A 3 15.44 30.08 -1.14
N SER A 4 15.92 30.67 -0.05
CA SER A 4 17.36 30.71 0.23
C SER A 4 17.88 29.29 0.51
N ILE A 5 19.20 29.06 0.39
CA ILE A 5 19.78 27.74 0.69
C ILE A 5 19.48 27.35 2.16
N SER A 6 19.57 28.30 3.10
CA SER A 6 19.23 28.05 4.49
C SER A 6 17.75 27.68 4.69
N ASP A 7 16.83 28.31 3.95
CA ASP A 7 15.41 27.97 4.03
C ASP A 7 15.12 26.59 3.45
N LEU A 8 15.81 26.21 2.35
CA LEU A 8 15.73 24.86 1.80
C LEU A 8 16.25 23.82 2.78
N GLN A 9 17.39 24.07 3.40
CA GLN A 9 17.97 23.15 4.39
C GLN A 9 17.07 23.00 5.62
N ALA A 10 16.45 24.09 6.07
CA ALA A 10 15.51 24.06 7.18
C ALA A 10 14.20 23.32 6.84
N ARG A 11 13.71 23.44 5.59
CA ARG A 11 12.52 22.73 5.11
C ARG A 11 12.77 21.24 4.85
N TYR A 12 13.98 20.90 4.40
CA TYR A 12 14.37 19.56 3.96
C TYR A 12 15.54 18.99 4.77
N PRO A 13 15.37 18.77 6.08
CA PRO A 13 16.45 18.30 6.94
C PRO A 13 16.94 16.89 6.58
N GLN A 14 16.07 15.96 6.18
CA GLN A 14 16.49 14.61 5.80
C GLN A 14 17.31 14.65 4.52
N LEU A 15 16.84 15.37 3.51
CA LEU A 15 17.56 15.56 2.25
C LEU A 15 18.90 16.27 2.43
N THR A 16 18.96 17.25 3.34
CA THR A 16 20.21 17.95 3.67
C THR A 16 21.22 17.00 4.31
N ALA A 17 20.81 16.26 5.34
CA ALA A 17 21.66 15.27 5.98
C ALA A 17 22.09 14.16 5.01
N PHE A 18 21.21 13.80 4.06
CA PHE A 18 21.48 12.84 3.01
C PHE A 18 22.60 13.31 2.07
N ALA A 19 22.53 14.57 1.64
CA ALA A 19 23.56 15.21 0.81
C ALA A 19 24.91 15.30 1.52
N GLU A 20 24.91 15.72 2.80
CA GLU A 20 26.12 15.86 3.62
C GLU A 20 26.87 14.54 3.82
N GLN A 21 26.15 13.41 3.77
CA GLN A 21 26.73 12.07 3.84
C GLN A 21 27.28 11.57 2.49
N GLY A 22 27.21 12.39 1.43
CA GLY A 22 27.69 12.04 0.08
C GLY A 22 26.83 11.00 -0.61
N LYS A 23 25.58 10.81 -0.18
CA LYS A 23 24.65 9.82 -0.74
C LYS A 23 23.92 10.37 -1.96
N SER A 24 23.36 9.48 -2.76
CA SER A 24 22.75 9.82 -4.05
C SER A 24 21.28 9.40 -4.16
N LEU A 25 20.53 10.11 -4.99
CA LEU A 25 19.15 9.76 -5.35
C LEU A 25 19.11 9.12 -6.74
N GLN A 26 18.27 8.10 -6.88
CA GLN A 26 17.84 7.54 -8.16
C GLN A 26 16.32 7.71 -8.27
N LEU A 27 15.88 8.68 -9.07
CA LEU A 27 14.46 9.02 -9.20
C LEU A 27 13.92 8.44 -10.51
N TYR A 28 12.85 7.66 -10.40
CA TYR A 28 12.09 7.16 -11.53
C TYR A 28 10.78 7.94 -11.56
N PHE A 29 10.48 8.56 -12.69
CA PHE A 29 9.20 9.21 -12.92
C PHE A 29 8.47 8.46 -14.01
N ASP A 30 7.29 7.93 -13.69
CA ASP A 30 6.30 7.79 -14.74
C ASP A 30 6.06 9.15 -15.40
N VAL A 31 5.79 9.13 -16.69
CA VAL A 31 5.63 10.36 -17.47
C VAL A 31 4.20 10.87 -17.35
N ASN A 32 3.22 10.09 -17.82
CA ASN A 32 1.85 10.55 -18.07
C ASN A 32 1.12 10.79 -16.75
N LYS A 33 0.48 11.96 -16.58
CA LYS A 33 -0.19 12.41 -15.34
C LYS A 33 0.69 12.46 -14.07
N THR A 34 1.96 12.10 -14.15
CA THR A 34 2.91 12.19 -13.03
C THR A 34 3.77 13.43 -13.16
N ILE A 35 4.40 13.65 -14.32
CA ILE A 35 5.13 14.89 -14.64
C ILE A 35 4.58 15.60 -15.88
N LEU A 36 3.64 14.96 -16.58
CA LEU A 36 3.10 15.38 -17.87
C LEU A 36 1.58 15.54 -17.82
N ALA A 37 1.06 16.69 -18.27
CA ALA A 37 -0.39 16.94 -18.42
C ALA A 37 -0.91 16.58 -19.81
N VAL A 38 -0.34 15.57 -20.47
CA VAL A 38 -0.94 14.96 -21.66
C VAL A 38 -0.84 13.45 -21.53
N ASP A 39 -1.74 12.75 -22.23
CA ASP A 39 -1.70 11.30 -22.36
C ASP A 39 -2.28 10.90 -23.74
N PRO A 40 -1.48 11.09 -24.81
CA PRO A 40 -1.88 10.78 -26.17
C PRO A 40 -2.29 9.31 -26.35
N ALA A 41 -1.67 8.38 -25.62
CA ALA A 41 -2.04 6.96 -25.65
C ALA A 41 -3.52 6.72 -25.24
N ALA A 42 -4.06 7.57 -24.38
CA ALA A 42 -5.46 7.57 -24.01
C ALA A 42 -6.33 8.58 -24.79
N GLY A 43 -5.76 9.32 -25.74
CA GLY A 43 -6.41 10.33 -26.57
C GLY A 43 -6.49 11.72 -25.94
N ARG A 44 -5.64 12.01 -24.95
CA ARG A 44 -5.61 13.28 -24.22
C ARG A 44 -4.43 14.11 -24.71
N ASP A 45 -4.66 14.89 -25.76
CA ASP A 45 -3.60 15.58 -26.49
C ASP A 45 -3.30 16.99 -25.95
N SER A 46 -3.99 17.42 -24.88
CA SER A 46 -3.83 18.76 -24.31
C SER A 46 -3.91 18.80 -22.77
N PRO A 47 -3.16 19.71 -22.12
CA PRO A 47 -3.27 20.00 -20.70
C PRO A 47 -4.69 20.21 -20.19
N GLU A 48 -5.48 20.95 -20.95
CA GLU A 48 -6.86 21.30 -20.61
C GLU A 48 -7.75 20.06 -20.49
N GLN A 49 -7.54 19.07 -21.36
CA GLN A 49 -8.27 17.81 -21.33
C GLN A 49 -7.93 17.00 -20.07
N VAL A 50 -6.64 16.86 -19.76
CA VAL A 50 -6.18 16.16 -18.56
C VAL A 50 -6.70 16.84 -17.29
N ILE A 51 -6.64 18.17 -17.21
CA ILE A 51 -7.15 18.93 -16.05
C ILE A 51 -8.64 18.68 -15.83
N GLN A 52 -9.47 18.71 -16.88
CA GLN A 52 -10.90 18.47 -16.72
C GLN A 52 -11.21 17.08 -16.19
N GLU A 53 -10.50 16.06 -16.65
CA GLU A 53 -10.67 14.71 -16.13
C GLU A 53 -10.20 14.59 -14.67
N LEU A 54 -9.07 15.21 -14.31
CA LEU A 54 -8.58 15.22 -12.91
C LEU A 54 -9.58 15.90 -11.97
N LEU A 55 -10.24 16.97 -12.42
CA LEU A 55 -11.30 17.65 -11.66
C LEU A 55 -12.57 16.79 -11.59
N ALA A 56 -12.94 16.09 -12.67
CA ALA A 56 -14.05 15.14 -12.67
C ALA A 56 -13.83 13.95 -11.71
N GLU A 57 -12.59 13.48 -11.60
CA GLU A 57 -12.22 12.39 -10.69
C GLU A 57 -12.29 12.80 -9.22
N ARG A 58 -12.01 14.07 -8.91
CA ARG A 58 -11.97 14.61 -7.54
C ARG A 58 -13.24 15.36 -7.11
N THR A 59 -14.17 15.65 -8.02
CA THR A 59 -15.44 16.29 -7.66
C THR A 59 -16.46 15.23 -7.27
N TYR A 60 -16.93 15.26 -6.03
CA TYR A 60 -17.96 14.35 -5.50
C TYR A 60 -19.29 15.08 -5.32
N ALA A 61 -20.34 14.50 -5.88
CA ALA A 61 -21.69 14.99 -5.69
C ALA A 61 -22.70 13.85 -5.86
N ARG A 62 -23.97 14.16 -5.56
CA ARG A 62 -25.11 13.33 -5.96
C ARG A 62 -25.56 13.76 -7.35
N TRP A 63 -25.02 13.11 -8.37
CA TRP A 63 -25.25 13.46 -9.78
C TRP A 63 -26.65 13.10 -10.32
N SER A 64 -27.38 12.24 -9.61
CA SER A 64 -28.75 11.86 -9.92
C SER A 64 -29.51 11.40 -8.67
N ASP A 65 -30.84 11.52 -8.67
CA ASP A 65 -31.70 11.27 -7.51
C ASP A 65 -31.68 9.80 -7.03
N ASP A 66 -31.33 8.86 -7.91
CA ASP A 66 -31.21 7.43 -7.61
C ASP A 66 -29.95 7.07 -6.81
N LEU A 67 -28.98 7.98 -6.71
CA LEU A 67 -27.74 7.77 -5.97
C LEU A 67 -27.94 7.96 -4.46
N LYS A 68 -27.60 6.92 -3.69
CA LYS A 68 -27.73 6.92 -2.22
C LYS A 68 -26.63 7.69 -1.49
N LYS A 69 -25.53 8.02 -2.18
CA LYS A 69 -24.36 8.73 -1.65
C LYS A 69 -23.65 9.46 -2.78
N ASP A 70 -22.82 10.40 -2.40
CA ASP A 70 -21.98 11.13 -3.34
C ASP A 70 -20.89 10.19 -3.90
N ILE A 71 -20.62 10.35 -5.19
CA ILE A 71 -19.58 9.62 -5.93
C ILE A 71 -18.83 10.61 -6.82
N SER A 72 -17.62 10.28 -7.28
CA SER A 72 -16.93 11.14 -8.24
C SER A 72 -17.68 11.25 -9.57
N TYR A 73 -17.56 12.37 -10.27
CA TYR A 73 -18.16 12.51 -11.60
C TYR A 73 -17.67 11.41 -12.55
N THR A 74 -16.38 11.09 -12.51
CA THR A 74 -15.81 9.99 -13.28
C THR A 74 -16.46 8.64 -12.97
N THR A 75 -16.75 8.34 -11.70
CA THR A 75 -17.48 7.13 -11.33
C THR A 75 -18.90 7.14 -11.86
N TYR A 76 -19.58 8.29 -11.78
CA TYR A 76 -20.93 8.46 -12.31
C TYR A 76 -20.99 8.23 -13.83
N VAL A 77 -20.09 8.86 -14.58
CA VAL A 77 -19.96 8.69 -16.02
C VAL A 77 -19.72 7.22 -16.39
N LYS A 78 -18.76 6.56 -15.72
CA LYS A 78 -18.36 5.17 -16.05
C LYS A 78 -19.40 4.12 -15.65
N LYS A 79 -20.10 4.30 -14.53
CA LYS A 79 -20.99 3.27 -13.95
C LYS A 79 -22.48 3.51 -14.18
N HIS A 80 -22.90 4.76 -14.43
CA HIS A 80 -24.32 5.13 -14.50
C HIS A 80 -24.71 5.75 -15.83
N LEU A 81 -23.94 6.72 -16.37
CA LEU A 81 -24.29 7.35 -17.66
C LEU A 81 -23.97 6.44 -18.84
N TYR A 82 -22.74 5.91 -18.88
CA TYR A 82 -22.26 5.05 -19.96
C TYR A 82 -21.63 3.78 -19.37
N PRO A 83 -22.45 2.88 -18.78
CA PRO A 83 -21.99 1.57 -18.34
C PRO A 83 -21.62 0.72 -19.56
N GLY A 84 -20.60 -0.13 -19.43
CA GLY A 84 -20.12 -0.96 -20.53
C GLY A 84 -18.61 -1.16 -20.51
N SER A 85 -18.13 -1.97 -21.44
CA SER A 85 -16.70 -2.27 -21.58
C SER A 85 -15.90 -0.99 -21.84
N LYS A 86 -14.71 -0.88 -21.25
CA LYS A 86 -13.75 0.19 -21.55
C LYS A 86 -13.16 0.06 -22.97
N ASP A 87 -13.27 -1.13 -23.56
CA ASP A 87 -12.72 -1.46 -24.88
C ASP A 87 -13.75 -1.22 -26.01
N ASP A 88 -15.00 -0.88 -25.68
CA ASP A 88 -16.02 -0.50 -26.67
C ASP A 88 -15.76 0.94 -27.16
N PRO A 89 -15.50 1.16 -28.46
CA PRO A 89 -15.18 2.48 -28.99
C PRO A 89 -16.28 3.53 -28.78
N ALA A 90 -17.55 3.14 -28.83
CA ALA A 90 -18.67 4.07 -28.65
C ALA A 90 -18.80 4.49 -27.19
N VAL A 91 -18.65 3.52 -26.26
CA VAL A 91 -18.61 3.81 -24.81
C VAL A 91 -17.40 4.68 -24.47
N LYS A 92 -16.23 4.39 -25.03
CA LYS A 92 -15.01 5.18 -24.83
C LYS A 92 -15.21 6.62 -25.30
N ALA A 93 -15.73 6.83 -26.51
CA ALA A 93 -15.99 8.16 -27.06
C ALA A 93 -17.03 8.95 -26.25
N ALA A 94 -18.10 8.29 -25.80
CA ALA A 94 -19.13 8.96 -24.99
C ALA A 94 -18.62 9.37 -23.61
N ARG A 95 -17.82 8.50 -22.95
CA ARG A 95 -17.17 8.83 -21.68
C ARG A 95 -16.19 9.98 -21.85
N PHE A 96 -15.39 9.93 -22.91
CA PHE A 96 -14.43 10.98 -23.26
C PHE A 96 -15.12 12.34 -23.41
N GLU A 97 -16.22 12.41 -24.15
CA GLU A 97 -16.97 13.66 -24.35
C GLU A 97 -17.44 14.27 -23.02
N LYS A 98 -18.02 13.46 -22.12
CA LYS A 98 -18.50 13.97 -20.82
C LYS A 98 -17.38 14.45 -19.91
N LEU A 99 -16.27 13.71 -19.85
CA LEU A 99 -15.16 14.07 -18.96
C LEU A 99 -14.46 15.34 -19.45
N HIS A 100 -14.33 15.52 -20.77
CA HIS A 100 -13.68 16.69 -21.36
C HIS A 100 -14.55 17.93 -21.47
N HIS A 101 -15.83 17.87 -21.14
CA HIS A 101 -16.69 19.05 -21.01
C HIS A 101 -17.12 19.29 -19.57
N PHE A 102 -16.57 18.55 -18.59
CA PHE A 102 -17.03 18.57 -17.21
C PHE A 102 -17.14 19.98 -16.61
N VAL A 103 -16.12 20.83 -16.78
CA VAL A 103 -16.11 22.20 -16.23
C VAL A 103 -17.16 23.06 -16.91
N GLN A 104 -17.37 22.89 -18.23
CA GLN A 104 -18.37 23.63 -19.00
C GLN A 104 -19.78 23.18 -18.62
N ASP A 105 -20.03 21.87 -18.58
CA ASP A 105 -21.32 21.26 -18.27
C ASP A 105 -21.83 21.65 -16.87
N TYR A 106 -20.91 21.84 -15.91
CA TYR A 106 -21.25 22.15 -14.52
C TYR A 106 -20.93 23.59 -14.09
N ALA A 107 -20.63 24.49 -15.02
CA ALA A 107 -20.33 25.90 -14.74
C ALA A 107 -21.44 26.61 -13.96
N ASN A 108 -22.71 26.26 -14.21
CA ASN A 108 -23.89 26.85 -13.55
C ASN A 108 -24.37 26.07 -12.31
N SER A 109 -23.64 25.04 -11.89
CA SER A 109 -23.97 24.27 -10.68
C SER A 109 -23.59 25.04 -9.40
N PRO A 110 -24.07 24.62 -8.21
CA PRO A 110 -23.70 25.27 -6.95
C PRO A 110 -22.19 25.30 -6.64
N PHE A 111 -21.42 24.36 -7.19
CA PHE A 111 -19.95 24.30 -7.06
C PHE A 111 -19.23 24.84 -8.31
N GLY A 112 -19.96 25.25 -9.34
CA GLY A 112 -19.43 25.75 -10.61
C GLY A 112 -18.41 26.87 -10.47
N PRO A 113 -18.63 27.89 -9.61
CA PRO A 113 -17.64 28.95 -9.40
C PRO A 113 -16.28 28.45 -8.90
N GLN A 114 -16.27 27.53 -7.93
CA GLN A 114 -15.02 26.94 -7.42
C GLN A 114 -14.38 26.04 -8.47
N LEU A 115 -15.16 25.21 -9.15
CA LEU A 115 -14.68 24.32 -10.21
C LEU A 115 -14.00 25.11 -11.34
N LYS A 116 -14.60 26.23 -11.76
CA LYS A 116 -14.03 27.12 -12.77
C LYS A 116 -12.75 27.78 -12.26
N SER A 117 -12.72 28.24 -11.01
CA SER A 117 -11.52 28.80 -10.39
C SER A 117 -10.37 27.80 -10.34
N ASP A 118 -10.63 26.55 -9.94
CA ASP A 118 -9.63 25.49 -9.89
C ASP A 118 -9.10 25.15 -11.29
N TYR A 119 -10.00 25.06 -12.28
CA TYR A 119 -9.63 24.85 -13.68
C TYR A 119 -8.73 25.97 -14.22
N ASP A 120 -9.12 27.23 -14.02
CA ASP A 120 -8.38 28.39 -14.51
C ASP A 120 -7.00 28.50 -13.84
N GLU A 121 -6.91 28.21 -12.54
CA GLU A 121 -5.65 28.13 -11.80
C GLU A 121 -4.71 27.06 -12.40
N LEU A 122 -5.21 25.84 -12.61
CA LEU A 122 -4.40 24.73 -13.13
C LEU A 122 -3.93 24.99 -14.56
N CYS A 123 -4.82 25.48 -15.44
CA CYS A 123 -4.46 25.89 -16.79
C CYS A 123 -3.41 27.01 -16.76
N GLN A 124 -3.59 28.00 -15.88
CA GLN A 124 -2.62 29.08 -15.71
C GLN A 124 -1.28 28.53 -15.24
N LYS A 125 -1.20 27.57 -14.33
CA LYS A 125 0.06 27.00 -13.82
C LYS A 125 0.88 26.28 -14.90
N LEU A 126 0.21 25.72 -15.90
CA LEU A 126 0.87 25.04 -16.99
C LEU A 126 1.34 26.02 -18.07
N GLU A 127 0.74 27.21 -18.22
CA GLU A 127 1.19 28.28 -19.16
C GLU A 127 1.51 27.79 -20.59
N GLY A 128 0.81 26.77 -21.09
CA GLY A 128 1.08 26.16 -22.40
C GLY A 128 2.29 25.20 -22.44
N ARG A 129 2.91 24.93 -21.28
CA ARG A 129 3.83 23.81 -21.06
C ARG A 129 3.03 22.56 -20.69
N PHE A 130 3.55 21.40 -21.05
CA PHE A 130 2.96 20.12 -20.69
C PHE A 130 3.69 19.42 -19.53
N VAL A 131 4.97 19.76 -19.28
CA VAL A 131 5.74 19.25 -18.14
C VAL A 131 5.55 20.14 -16.91
N PHE A 132 5.35 19.54 -15.74
CA PHE A 132 5.05 20.25 -14.50
C PHE A 132 6.25 21.07 -14.00
N ASP A 133 5.98 22.28 -13.50
CA ASP A 133 7.01 23.14 -12.90
C ASP A 133 7.67 22.46 -11.69
N SER A 134 6.93 21.63 -10.97
CA SER A 134 7.44 20.85 -9.83
C SER A 134 8.58 19.91 -10.20
N PHE A 135 8.59 19.33 -11.41
CA PHE A 135 9.70 18.52 -11.88
C PHE A 135 10.98 19.35 -12.06
N PHE A 136 10.86 20.48 -12.77
CA PHE A 136 11.99 21.38 -13.01
C PHE A 136 12.55 21.95 -11.71
N GLN A 137 11.66 22.38 -10.81
CA GLN A 137 12.04 22.88 -9.50
C GLN A 137 12.73 21.80 -8.67
N THR A 138 12.29 20.53 -8.70
CA THR A 138 13.01 19.45 -8.01
C THR A 138 14.44 19.29 -8.53
N VAL A 139 14.65 19.28 -9.85
CA VAL A 139 16.00 19.19 -10.44
C VAL A 139 16.87 20.38 -9.99
N GLU A 140 16.31 21.60 -10.05
CA GLU A 140 17.01 22.82 -9.64
C GLU A 140 17.37 22.80 -8.15
N GLN A 141 16.39 22.52 -7.27
CA GLN A 141 16.58 22.58 -5.83
C GLN A 141 17.52 21.46 -5.33
N LEU A 142 17.46 20.25 -5.91
CA LEU A 142 18.43 19.18 -5.61
C LEU A 142 19.86 19.60 -5.99
N GLY A 143 20.02 20.26 -7.15
CA GLY A 143 21.31 20.83 -7.55
C GLY A 143 21.82 21.89 -6.59
N ARG A 144 20.94 22.77 -6.10
CA ARG A 144 21.30 23.80 -5.10
C ARG A 144 21.68 23.23 -3.74
N LEU A 145 21.12 22.09 -3.36
CA LEU A 145 21.49 21.34 -2.15
C LEU A 145 22.71 20.41 -2.36
N ASN A 146 23.31 20.42 -3.56
CA ASN A 146 24.40 19.51 -3.95
C ASN A 146 24.07 18.03 -3.75
N VAL A 147 22.80 17.63 -3.93
CA VAL A 147 22.39 16.23 -3.87
C VAL A 147 22.72 15.57 -5.21
N PRO A 148 23.62 14.56 -5.26
CA PRO A 148 23.83 13.76 -6.46
C PRO A 148 22.52 13.05 -6.85
N VAL A 149 21.99 13.35 -8.03
CA VAL A 149 20.73 12.78 -8.51
C VAL A 149 20.86 12.24 -9.92
N ARG A 150 20.29 11.06 -10.12
CA ARG A 150 20.06 10.40 -11.41
C ARG A 150 18.56 10.26 -11.63
N ILE A 151 18.10 10.49 -12.86
CA ILE A 151 16.69 10.58 -13.22
C ILE A 151 16.41 9.65 -14.39
N ALA A 152 15.39 8.81 -14.24
CA ALA A 152 14.87 7.95 -15.28
C ALA A 152 13.39 8.28 -15.55
N LEU A 153 13.07 8.61 -16.80
CA LEU A 153 11.70 8.72 -17.27
C LEU A 153 11.21 7.35 -17.71
N ARG A 154 9.99 6.97 -17.31
CA ARG A 154 9.37 5.68 -17.55
C ARG A 154 8.02 5.89 -18.22
N THR A 155 7.70 5.18 -19.30
CA THR A 155 6.36 5.24 -19.89
C THR A 155 6.08 4.01 -20.74
N PHE A 156 4.82 3.57 -20.75
CA PHE A 156 4.32 2.61 -21.74
C PHE A 156 3.97 3.27 -23.08
N GLY A 157 3.80 4.60 -23.09
CA GLY A 157 3.40 5.40 -24.24
C GLY A 157 4.55 5.74 -25.18
N THR A 158 4.28 6.60 -26.16
CA THR A 158 5.23 7.04 -27.19
C THR A 158 5.76 8.46 -26.94
N ASP A 159 5.50 9.01 -25.76
CA ASP A 159 5.59 10.44 -25.44
C ASP A 159 7.02 10.91 -25.12
N LEU A 160 7.97 9.97 -24.99
CA LEU A 160 9.35 10.26 -24.55
C LEU A 160 10.04 11.32 -25.39
N LYS A 161 9.83 11.34 -26.72
CA LYS A 161 10.49 12.33 -27.58
C LYS A 161 10.10 13.76 -27.18
N GLU A 162 8.81 14.04 -27.09
CA GLU A 162 8.28 15.36 -26.79
C GLU A 162 8.67 15.81 -25.37
N VAL A 163 8.65 14.88 -24.41
CA VAL A 163 9.03 15.16 -23.03
C VAL A 163 10.54 15.42 -22.90
N LYS A 164 11.38 14.65 -23.59
CA LYS A 164 12.83 14.89 -23.63
C LYS A 164 13.15 16.25 -24.23
N ASP A 165 12.51 16.60 -25.36
CA ASP A 165 12.70 17.88 -26.04
C ASP A 165 12.31 19.06 -25.12
N ALA A 166 11.23 18.92 -24.35
CA ALA A 166 10.80 19.93 -23.37
C ALA A 166 11.73 20.04 -22.15
N ILE A 167 12.29 18.92 -21.68
CA ILE A 167 13.23 18.91 -20.55
C ILE A 167 14.62 19.41 -20.97
N GLY A 168 15.02 19.20 -22.23
CA GLY A 168 16.24 19.75 -22.81
C GLY A 168 17.53 19.17 -22.21
N GLN A 169 17.52 17.91 -21.78
CA GLN A 169 18.69 17.20 -21.25
C GLN A 169 19.13 16.10 -22.22
N ASP A 170 20.38 15.63 -22.05
CA ASP A 170 20.94 14.56 -22.88
C ASP A 170 20.60 13.20 -22.28
N PHE A 171 19.52 12.59 -22.79
CA PHE A 171 19.00 11.32 -22.30
C PHE A 171 19.59 10.14 -23.05
N VAL A 172 19.97 9.09 -22.31
CA VAL A 172 20.20 7.77 -22.89
C VAL A 172 18.88 7.06 -23.06
N ASP A 173 18.61 6.60 -24.29
CA ASP A 173 17.40 5.87 -24.64
C ASP A 173 17.55 4.37 -24.33
N ALA A 174 16.58 3.84 -23.60
CA ALA A 174 16.47 2.42 -23.30
C ALA A 174 15.01 1.95 -23.44
N ARG A 175 14.80 0.64 -23.42
CA ARG A 175 13.47 0.05 -23.36
C ARG A 175 13.49 -1.27 -22.62
N PHE A 176 12.37 -1.62 -22.00
CA PHE A 176 12.17 -2.99 -21.55
C PHE A 176 11.58 -3.82 -22.68
N GLU A 177 12.10 -5.03 -22.85
CA GLU A 177 11.57 -6.06 -23.74
C GLU A 177 11.34 -7.31 -22.90
N ARG A 178 10.08 -7.65 -22.64
CA ARG A 178 9.71 -8.82 -21.82
C ARG A 178 10.45 -8.90 -20.48
N GLY A 179 10.63 -7.76 -19.82
CA GLY A 179 11.30 -7.63 -18.52
C GLY A 179 12.83 -7.48 -18.59
N VAL A 180 13.44 -7.55 -19.78
CA VAL A 180 14.88 -7.32 -19.97
C VAL A 180 15.10 -5.88 -20.41
N LEU A 181 16.02 -5.16 -19.75
CA LEU A 181 16.40 -3.82 -20.16
C LEU A 181 17.32 -3.89 -21.39
N VAL A 182 17.03 -3.10 -22.41
CA VAL A 182 17.79 -3.01 -23.67
C VAL A 182 18.17 -1.56 -23.92
N SER A 183 19.45 -1.30 -24.19
CA SER A 183 19.98 0.01 -24.58
C SER A 183 20.92 -0.18 -25.78
N ASP A 184 20.87 0.72 -26.75
CA ASP A 184 21.69 0.65 -27.99
C ASP A 184 21.64 -0.72 -28.70
N GLY A 185 20.48 -1.37 -28.66
CA GLY A 185 20.25 -2.68 -29.29
C GLY A 185 20.88 -3.88 -28.57
N SER A 186 21.44 -3.68 -27.36
CA SER A 186 22.03 -4.73 -26.55
C SER A 186 21.30 -4.87 -25.22
N ALA A 187 21.12 -6.11 -24.75
CA ALA A 187 20.56 -6.37 -23.43
C ALA A 187 21.55 -5.90 -22.35
N CYS A 188 21.04 -5.24 -21.32
CA CYS A 188 21.79 -4.86 -20.14
C CYS A 188 21.75 -6.01 -19.13
N ASP A 189 22.93 -6.50 -18.72
CA ASP A 189 23.04 -7.61 -17.76
C ASP A 189 22.53 -7.23 -16.36
N ASP A 190 22.85 -6.02 -15.88
CA ASP A 190 22.30 -5.46 -14.64
C ASP A 190 21.65 -4.09 -14.89
N PRO A 191 20.30 -4.02 -14.91
CA PRO A 191 19.56 -2.77 -15.00
C PRO A 191 19.97 -1.74 -13.94
N ARG A 192 20.37 -2.15 -12.74
CA ARG A 192 20.76 -1.24 -11.65
C ARG A 192 22.07 -0.52 -11.98
N GLU A 193 23.06 -1.24 -12.49
CA GLU A 193 24.32 -0.64 -12.94
C GLU A 193 24.09 0.32 -14.11
N PHE A 194 23.18 -0.04 -15.03
CA PHE A 194 22.79 0.84 -16.13
C PHE A 194 22.18 2.15 -15.63
N PHE A 195 21.18 2.11 -14.74
CA PHE A 195 20.61 3.33 -14.18
C PHE A 195 21.63 4.09 -13.33
N ALA A 196 22.52 3.38 -12.65
CA ALA A 196 23.53 4.00 -11.81
C ALA A 196 24.62 4.76 -12.58
N SER A 197 24.89 4.37 -13.82
CA SER A 197 25.93 4.95 -14.69
C SER A 197 25.46 6.14 -15.52
N HIS A 198 24.16 6.43 -15.55
CA HIS A 198 23.57 7.49 -16.37
C HIS A 198 22.79 8.50 -15.54
N LYS A 199 23.05 9.79 -15.76
CA LYS A 199 22.32 10.86 -15.08
C LYS A 199 20.89 11.00 -15.58
N TRP A 200 20.67 10.86 -16.88
CA TRP A 200 19.39 11.06 -17.54
C TRP A 200 19.10 9.85 -18.43
N VAL A 201 18.04 9.13 -18.12
CA VAL A 201 17.61 7.94 -18.86
C VAL A 201 16.14 8.10 -19.26
N ALA A 202 15.80 7.72 -20.49
CA ALA A 202 14.43 7.64 -20.95
C ALA A 202 14.14 6.19 -21.34
N VAL A 203 13.18 5.56 -20.66
CA VAL A 203 12.86 4.15 -20.85
C VAL A 203 11.44 3.99 -21.36
N GLN A 204 11.30 3.30 -22.47
CA GLN A 204 10.01 2.81 -22.94
C GLN A 204 9.72 1.43 -22.32
N ASP A 205 8.68 1.34 -21.51
CA ASP A 205 8.21 0.12 -20.87
C ASP A 205 7.34 -0.73 -21.83
N ASP A 206 7.28 -2.04 -21.59
CA ASP A 206 6.68 -3.00 -22.52
C ASP A 206 5.17 -3.22 -22.25
N TYR A 207 4.34 -2.40 -22.87
CA TYR A 207 2.88 -2.51 -22.72
C TYR A 207 2.34 -3.85 -23.25
N GLN A 208 2.92 -4.36 -24.33
CA GLN A 208 2.46 -5.61 -24.94
C GLN A 208 2.71 -6.78 -24.00
N TYR A 209 3.89 -6.83 -23.39
CA TYR A 209 4.21 -7.84 -22.39
C TYR A 209 3.29 -7.78 -21.17
N TRP A 210 2.99 -6.57 -20.67
CA TRP A 210 2.04 -6.40 -19.56
C TRP A 210 0.63 -6.88 -19.94
N ALA A 211 0.15 -6.54 -21.14
CA ALA A 211 -1.15 -6.97 -21.65
C ALA A 211 -1.23 -8.49 -21.89
N GLU A 212 -0.21 -9.10 -22.48
CA GLU A 212 -0.08 -10.56 -22.65
C GLU A 212 -0.08 -11.28 -21.29
N GLY A 213 0.55 -10.66 -20.28
CA GLY A 213 0.56 -11.10 -18.89
C GLY A 213 -0.77 -10.95 -18.15
N GLY A 214 -1.82 -10.44 -18.81
CA GLY A 214 -3.12 -10.21 -18.22
C GLY A 214 -3.15 -9.05 -17.23
N PHE A 215 -2.29 -8.04 -17.44
CA PHE A 215 -2.16 -6.85 -16.60
C PHE A 215 -1.75 -7.12 -15.14
N LYS A 216 -1.05 -8.24 -14.88
CA LYS A 216 -0.50 -8.51 -13.54
C LYS A 216 0.76 -7.69 -13.29
N THR A 217 1.01 -7.37 -12.02
CA THR A 217 2.16 -6.56 -11.58
C THR A 217 3.49 -7.10 -12.08
N GLU A 218 3.70 -8.42 -12.04
CA GLU A 218 4.97 -9.06 -12.44
C GLU A 218 5.38 -8.81 -13.90
N PHE A 219 4.44 -8.39 -14.76
CA PHE A 219 4.67 -8.05 -16.16
C PHE A 219 4.66 -6.53 -16.43
N GLY A 220 4.48 -5.73 -15.39
CA GLY A 220 4.43 -4.27 -15.46
C GLY A 220 5.82 -3.63 -15.63
N LYS A 221 5.99 -2.40 -15.16
CA LYS A 221 7.25 -1.64 -15.21
C LYS A 221 8.26 -2.19 -14.19
N PRO A 222 9.36 -2.83 -14.60
CA PRO A 222 10.33 -3.38 -13.64
C PRO A 222 11.04 -2.26 -12.87
N PHE A 223 10.99 -2.32 -11.54
CA PHE A 223 11.66 -1.40 -10.63
C PHE A 223 12.71 -2.16 -9.83
N HIS A 224 13.92 -2.21 -10.38
CA HIS A 224 15.06 -2.87 -9.76
C HIS A 224 15.60 -2.01 -8.62
N VAL A 225 15.61 -2.58 -7.42
CA VAL A 225 16.11 -1.92 -6.22
C VAL A 225 16.99 -2.84 -5.39
N ASP A 226 18.02 -2.25 -4.81
CA ASP A 226 18.79 -2.87 -3.73
C ASP A 226 18.44 -2.16 -2.42
N LEU A 227 17.66 -2.84 -1.58
CA LEU A 227 17.27 -2.29 -0.28
C LEU A 227 18.43 -2.28 0.73
N SER A 228 19.53 -2.97 0.43
CA SER A 228 20.75 -2.96 1.23
C SER A 228 21.72 -1.85 0.84
N ASP A 229 21.56 -1.23 -0.34
CA ASP A 229 22.38 -0.10 -0.77
C ASP A 229 22.12 1.08 0.15
N SER A 230 23.12 1.41 0.95
CA SER A 230 23.11 2.51 1.90
C SER A 230 23.55 3.84 1.22
N ASN A 231 24.16 3.79 0.05
CA ASN A 231 24.67 4.98 -0.64
C ASN A 231 23.65 5.58 -1.61
N THR A 232 22.72 4.79 -2.16
CA THR A 232 21.67 5.28 -3.08
C THR A 232 20.30 5.13 -2.45
N HIS A 233 19.43 6.14 -2.57
CA HIS A 233 17.99 5.98 -2.34
C HIS A 233 17.24 6.01 -3.67
N ALA A 234 16.43 4.98 -3.93
CA ALA A 234 15.65 4.89 -5.15
C ALA A 234 14.18 5.22 -4.87
N ILE A 235 13.55 6.05 -5.71
CA ILE A 235 12.14 6.42 -5.57
C ILE A 235 11.45 6.31 -6.92
N PHE A 236 10.32 5.61 -6.98
CA PHE A 236 9.46 5.55 -8.16
C PHE A 236 8.18 6.35 -7.95
N PHE A 237 8.01 7.44 -8.71
CA PHE A 237 6.80 8.26 -8.75
C PHE A 237 5.88 7.80 -9.86
N ASP A 238 4.62 7.51 -9.55
CA ASP A 238 3.59 7.15 -10.53
C ASP A 238 2.20 7.47 -9.94
N ASP A 239 1.31 8.09 -10.71
CA ASP A 239 -0.01 8.58 -10.26
C ASP A 239 -0.99 7.43 -9.96
N ASN A 240 -0.82 6.28 -10.63
CA ASN A 240 -1.73 5.14 -10.54
C ASN A 240 -1.26 4.07 -9.53
N LEU A 241 -0.30 4.43 -8.67
CA LEU A 241 0.26 3.50 -7.69
C LEU A 241 -0.72 3.03 -6.59
N VAL A 242 -1.89 3.61 -6.46
CA VAL A 242 -2.92 3.16 -5.50
C VAL A 242 -3.96 2.27 -6.17
N THR A 243 -4.17 2.42 -7.48
CA THR A 243 -5.34 1.87 -8.18
C THR A 243 -5.00 0.71 -9.10
N ASP A 244 -3.80 0.69 -9.67
CA ASP A 244 -3.41 -0.30 -10.69
C ASP A 244 -2.10 -0.99 -10.35
N ASP A 245 -1.95 -2.24 -10.74
CA ASP A 245 -0.77 -3.08 -10.51
C ASP A 245 0.29 -2.87 -11.60
N LEU A 246 0.79 -1.62 -11.72
CA LEU A 246 1.64 -1.17 -12.83
C LEU A 246 3.14 -1.35 -12.61
N VAL A 247 3.65 -1.02 -11.42
CA VAL A 247 5.09 -1.04 -11.13
C VAL A 247 5.45 -2.32 -10.39
N ALA A 248 6.46 -3.03 -10.89
CA ALA A 248 6.90 -4.35 -10.44
C ALA A 248 8.22 -4.25 -9.66
N PRO A 249 8.20 -4.28 -8.31
CA PRO A 249 9.43 -4.27 -7.53
C PRO A 249 10.25 -5.54 -7.80
N VAL A 250 11.53 -5.36 -8.14
CA VAL A 250 12.49 -6.45 -8.36
C VAL A 250 13.64 -6.29 -7.36
N GLY A 251 13.65 -7.15 -6.35
CA GLY A 251 14.72 -7.22 -5.35
C GLY A 251 15.79 -8.24 -5.71
N GLU A 252 17.00 -8.07 -5.17
CA GLU A 252 18.14 -8.94 -5.47
C GLU A 252 18.02 -10.33 -4.82
N HIS A 253 17.61 -10.36 -3.55
CA HIS A 253 17.67 -11.57 -2.73
C HIS A 253 16.31 -12.12 -2.31
N ALA A 254 15.24 -11.32 -2.45
CA ALA A 254 13.90 -11.69 -2.03
C ALA A 254 12.82 -11.01 -2.88
N PRO A 255 11.64 -11.63 -3.01
CA PRO A 255 10.47 -10.97 -3.56
C PRO A 255 10.11 -9.74 -2.73
N LEU A 256 9.85 -8.61 -3.40
CA LEU A 256 9.47 -7.37 -2.77
C LEU A 256 7.97 -7.16 -2.93
N LEU A 257 7.28 -6.94 -1.81
CA LEU A 257 5.86 -6.60 -1.85
C LEU A 257 5.69 -5.12 -2.13
N ARG A 258 4.90 -4.81 -3.14
CA ARG A 258 4.58 -3.44 -3.52
C ARG A 258 4.04 -2.58 -2.37
N GLN A 259 3.21 -3.17 -1.52
CA GLN A 259 2.63 -2.46 -0.36
C GLN A 259 3.72 -2.00 0.62
N ASP A 260 4.76 -2.82 0.82
CA ASP A 260 5.91 -2.46 1.64
C ASP A 260 6.72 -1.35 0.97
N MET A 261 6.94 -1.44 -0.34
CA MET A 261 7.64 -0.42 -1.11
C MET A 261 6.97 0.96 -1.04
N VAL A 262 5.63 1.00 -1.09
CA VAL A 262 4.85 2.24 -0.92
C VAL A 262 4.92 2.75 0.52
N ARG A 263 4.70 1.85 1.50
CA ARG A 263 4.75 2.18 2.94
C ARG A 263 6.10 2.78 3.33
N ASP A 264 7.19 2.17 2.85
CA ASP A 264 8.56 2.51 3.24
C ASP A 264 9.17 3.62 2.34
N GLY A 265 8.38 4.20 1.43
CA GLY A 265 8.73 5.39 0.67
C GLY A 265 9.52 5.15 -0.62
N TRP A 266 9.76 3.91 -1.03
CA TRP A 266 10.44 3.58 -2.30
C TRP A 266 9.56 3.79 -3.52
N MET A 267 8.24 3.78 -3.33
CA MET A 267 7.25 4.04 -4.37
C MET A 267 6.26 5.10 -3.86
N VAL A 268 6.03 6.15 -4.63
CA VAL A 268 5.23 7.30 -4.21
C VAL A 268 4.12 7.55 -5.21
N ALA A 269 2.87 7.40 -4.75
CA ALA A 269 1.70 7.73 -5.55
C ALA A 269 1.62 9.25 -5.76
N ALA A 270 1.87 9.70 -6.99
CA ALA A 270 1.91 11.13 -7.30
C ALA A 270 0.50 11.72 -7.39
N ASP A 271 0.22 12.76 -6.60
CA ASP A 271 -0.99 13.56 -6.76
C ASP A 271 -0.77 14.59 -7.87
N THR A 272 -1.32 14.31 -9.05
CA THR A 272 -1.16 15.17 -10.23
C THR A 272 -1.58 16.64 -10.00
N ILE A 273 -2.67 16.89 -9.27
CA ILE A 273 -3.13 18.27 -9.03
C ILE A 273 -2.17 18.98 -8.08
N ALA A 274 -1.72 18.30 -7.03
CA ALA A 274 -0.72 18.86 -6.12
C ALA A 274 0.60 19.14 -6.85
N ALA A 275 1.04 18.22 -7.72
CA ALA A 275 2.24 18.38 -8.53
C ALA A 275 2.16 19.55 -9.53
N ILE A 276 0.97 19.87 -10.06
CA ILE A 276 0.75 21.06 -10.90
C ILE A 276 0.73 22.34 -10.05
N ARG A 277 0.09 22.31 -8.88
CA ARG A 277 -0.12 23.49 -8.03
C ARG A 277 1.14 23.95 -7.31
N ASP A 278 1.84 23.00 -6.68
CA ASP A 278 2.99 23.25 -5.82
C ASP A 278 4.30 22.93 -6.54
N PRO A 279 5.12 23.94 -6.87
CA PRO A 279 6.42 23.72 -7.48
C PRO A 279 7.41 22.94 -6.59
N LEU A 280 7.15 22.75 -5.30
CA LEU A 280 7.99 21.98 -4.40
C LEU A 280 7.42 20.58 -4.08
N TYR A 281 6.34 20.17 -4.76
CA TYR A 281 5.65 18.91 -4.50
C TYR A 281 6.59 17.69 -4.42
N PHE A 282 7.41 17.46 -5.45
CA PHE A 282 8.30 16.30 -5.47
C PHE A 282 9.46 16.43 -4.48
N MET A 283 9.89 17.65 -4.12
CA MET A 283 10.86 17.84 -3.03
C MET A 283 10.27 17.37 -1.69
N ASP A 284 9.02 17.73 -1.41
CA ASP A 284 8.31 17.30 -0.21
C ASP A 284 8.12 15.77 -0.20
N CYS A 285 7.81 15.16 -1.36
CA CYS A 285 7.73 13.71 -1.46
C CYS A 285 9.07 12.99 -1.25
N ILE A 286 10.19 13.56 -1.75
CA ILE A 286 11.53 13.02 -1.54
C ILE A 286 11.89 13.08 -0.05
N GLU A 287 11.62 14.21 0.61
CA GLU A 287 11.85 14.38 2.05
C GLU A 287 11.04 13.37 2.87
N GLU A 288 9.76 13.20 2.56
CA GLU A 288 8.91 12.20 3.22
C GLU A 288 9.44 10.79 2.98
N SER A 289 9.83 10.47 1.75
CA SER A 289 10.44 9.18 1.39
C SER A 289 11.72 8.91 2.18
N LEU A 290 12.61 9.89 2.29
CA LEU A 290 13.83 9.78 3.10
C LEU A 290 13.53 9.65 4.59
N SER A 291 12.47 10.29 5.10
CA SER A 291 12.06 10.14 6.50
C SER A 291 11.54 8.73 6.83
N LYS A 292 10.97 8.05 5.83
CA LYS A 292 10.53 6.65 5.93
C LYS A 292 11.68 5.66 5.76
N ARG A 293 12.78 6.11 5.13
CA ARG A 293 13.96 5.30 4.90
C ARG A 293 14.66 4.96 6.22
N LYS A 294 14.56 3.71 6.63
CA LYS A 294 15.34 3.19 7.75
C LYS A 294 16.79 3.01 7.30
N TRP A 295 17.72 3.78 7.87
CA TRP A 295 19.15 3.60 7.69
C TRP A 295 19.56 2.25 8.27
N SER A 296 19.65 1.21 7.45
CA SER A 296 20.31 -0.04 7.79
C SER A 296 21.82 0.16 7.73
N VAL A 297 22.35 0.98 8.64
CA VAL A 297 23.74 0.82 9.10
C VAL A 297 23.67 0.44 10.55
N GLY A 298 24.40 -0.62 10.89
CA GLY A 298 24.43 -1.22 12.21
C GLY A 298 24.63 -0.20 13.33
N SER A 299 23.52 0.28 13.88
CA SER A 299 23.40 0.76 15.23
C SER A 299 21.92 0.74 15.57
N ALA A 300 21.57 -0.03 16.59
CA ALA A 300 20.26 -0.05 17.19
C ALA A 300 19.80 1.37 17.57
N HIS A 301 18.87 1.92 16.81
CA HIS A 301 17.87 2.82 17.37
C HIS A 301 16.51 2.20 17.08
N ALA A 302 15.99 1.57 18.13
CA ALA A 302 14.65 1.04 18.19
C ALA A 302 13.67 2.13 17.74
N THR A 303 13.08 1.97 16.56
CA THR A 303 11.71 2.46 16.40
C THR A 303 10.90 1.65 17.40
N ASP A 304 10.23 2.30 18.35
CA ASP A 304 9.31 1.61 19.26
C ASP A 304 8.38 0.72 18.42
N LEU A 305 8.60 -0.59 18.49
CA LEU A 305 7.72 -1.55 17.84
C LEU A 305 6.38 -1.48 18.56
N ARG A 306 5.43 -0.79 17.95
CA ARG A 306 4.05 -0.72 18.46
C ARG A 306 3.21 -1.75 17.74
N ILE A 307 2.73 -2.71 18.51
CA ILE A 307 1.73 -3.68 18.08
C ILE A 307 0.50 -3.42 18.95
N ALA A 308 -0.65 -3.21 18.32
CA ALA A 308 -1.89 -3.10 19.05
C ALA A 308 -2.48 -4.49 19.25
N LEU A 309 -2.85 -4.80 20.49
CA LEU A 309 -3.51 -6.05 20.84
C LEU A 309 -4.99 -5.75 21.16
N ILE A 310 -5.88 -6.48 20.51
CA ILE A 310 -7.31 -6.48 20.84
C ILE A 310 -7.65 -7.88 21.37
N ALA A 311 -7.97 -7.98 22.65
CA ALA A 311 -8.44 -9.23 23.24
C ALA A 311 -9.97 -9.20 23.42
N ASP A 312 -10.61 -10.31 23.10
CA ASP A 312 -12.03 -10.58 23.34
C ASP A 312 -12.98 -9.44 22.89
N PRO A 313 -13.00 -9.08 21.58
CA PRO A 313 -14.05 -8.17 21.08
C PRO A 313 -15.46 -8.68 21.41
N GLN A 314 -15.62 -10.00 21.38
CA GLN A 314 -16.74 -10.81 21.88
C GLN A 314 -18.14 -10.22 21.59
N PHE A 315 -18.38 -9.85 20.33
CA PHE A 315 -19.65 -9.23 19.92
C PHE A 315 -20.83 -10.10 20.36
N GLY A 316 -21.78 -9.52 21.09
CA GLY A 316 -22.93 -10.23 21.64
C GLY A 316 -22.79 -10.63 23.12
N PHE A 317 -21.62 -10.47 23.74
CA PHE A 317 -21.38 -10.93 25.11
C PHE A 317 -22.24 -10.19 26.15
N LYS A 318 -22.20 -8.85 26.17
CA LYS A 318 -22.81 -8.03 27.22
C LYS A 318 -24.32 -8.24 27.34
N ASP A 319 -25.00 -8.40 26.20
CA ASP A 319 -26.46 -8.55 26.14
C ASP A 319 -26.88 -9.98 25.77
N ARG A 320 -26.00 -10.97 26.01
CA ARG A 320 -26.29 -12.41 25.83
C ARG A 320 -26.88 -12.73 24.45
N ASN A 321 -26.23 -12.22 23.40
CA ASN A 321 -26.55 -12.35 21.98
C ASN A 321 -27.85 -11.65 21.52
N LYS A 322 -28.46 -10.81 22.36
CA LYS A 322 -29.59 -9.97 21.94
C LYS A 322 -29.13 -8.75 21.14
N SER A 323 -27.93 -8.27 21.41
CA SER A 323 -27.32 -7.10 20.78
C SER A 323 -25.80 -7.17 20.92
N TRP A 324 -25.10 -6.55 19.96
CA TRP A 324 -23.63 -6.35 19.98
C TRP A 324 -23.27 -4.84 19.95
N GLU A 325 -24.24 -3.97 20.24
CA GLU A 325 -24.08 -2.52 20.14
C GLU A 325 -23.07 -1.96 21.14
N TYR A 326 -23.02 -2.55 22.33
CA TYR A 326 -22.05 -2.19 23.36
C TYR A 326 -20.62 -2.48 22.89
N GLU A 327 -20.35 -3.71 22.46
CA GLU A 327 -19.05 -4.15 21.97
C GLU A 327 -18.64 -3.37 20.73
N ARG A 328 -19.59 -3.14 19.80
CA ARG A 328 -19.33 -2.34 18.60
C ARG A 328 -18.92 -0.91 18.93
N THR A 329 -19.53 -0.31 19.94
CA THR A 329 -19.19 1.06 20.36
C THR A 329 -17.79 1.10 20.97
N LYS A 330 -17.46 0.13 21.83
CA LYS A 330 -16.12 0.02 22.42
C LYS A 330 -15.03 -0.26 21.38
N LEU A 331 -15.29 -1.18 20.46
CA LEU A 331 -14.36 -1.51 19.38
C LEU A 331 -14.12 -0.32 18.44
N LYS A 332 -15.15 0.48 18.11
CA LYS A 332 -14.96 1.70 17.32
C LYS A 332 -14.06 2.72 18.03
N ALA A 333 -14.20 2.87 19.34
CA ALA A 333 -13.33 3.76 20.11
C ALA A 333 -11.89 3.25 20.12
N ALA A 334 -11.69 1.94 20.35
CA ALA A 334 -10.36 1.33 20.27
C ALA A 334 -9.71 1.48 18.89
N ILE A 335 -10.49 1.30 17.81
CA ILE A 335 -9.99 1.48 16.43
C ILE A 335 -9.58 2.94 16.17
N ALA A 336 -10.31 3.92 16.71
CA ALA A 336 -9.92 5.32 16.55
C ALA A 336 -8.53 5.59 17.16
N GLU A 337 -8.27 5.04 18.36
CA GLU A 337 -6.95 5.13 19.00
C GLU A 337 -5.88 4.36 18.22
N ILE A 338 -6.20 3.16 17.72
CA ILE A 338 -5.30 2.37 16.88
C ILE A 338 -4.88 3.17 15.64
N ASN A 339 -5.83 3.77 14.93
CA ASN A 339 -5.54 4.56 13.73
C ASN A 339 -4.70 5.81 14.06
N ALA A 340 -4.91 6.43 15.23
CA ALA A 340 -4.09 7.55 15.69
C ALA A 340 -2.65 7.13 16.03
N LEU A 341 -2.48 5.95 16.65
CA LEU A 341 -1.17 5.41 17.04
C LEU A 341 -0.37 4.84 15.87
N ARG A 342 -1.03 4.49 14.76
CA ARG A 342 -0.46 3.84 13.57
C ARG A 342 0.52 2.69 13.92
N PRO A 343 0.09 1.67 14.69
CA PRO A 343 0.93 0.53 15.02
C PRO A 343 1.33 -0.24 13.77
N ARG A 344 2.40 -1.03 13.87
CA ARG A 344 2.92 -1.88 12.78
C ARG A 344 1.98 -3.03 12.42
N ALA A 345 1.17 -3.47 13.38
CA ALA A 345 0.13 -4.47 13.19
C ALA A 345 -0.90 -4.37 14.33
N VAL A 346 -2.10 -4.86 14.06
CA VAL A 346 -3.10 -5.20 15.07
C VAL A 346 -3.18 -6.72 15.16
N VAL A 347 -3.08 -7.28 16.35
CA VAL A 347 -3.37 -8.71 16.59
C VAL A 347 -4.64 -8.84 17.43
N VAL A 348 -5.61 -9.56 16.90
CA VAL A 348 -6.87 -9.88 17.58
C VAL A 348 -6.73 -11.26 18.23
N LEU A 349 -6.75 -11.27 19.56
CA LEU A 349 -6.44 -12.42 20.42
C LEU A 349 -7.66 -13.30 20.69
N GLY A 350 -8.41 -13.63 19.65
CA GLY A 350 -9.55 -14.56 19.72
C GLY A 350 -10.82 -13.98 20.31
N ASP A 351 -11.83 -14.83 20.33
CA ASP A 351 -13.18 -14.58 20.82
C ASP A 351 -13.80 -13.34 20.15
N MET A 352 -13.79 -13.34 18.82
CA MET A 352 -14.39 -12.26 18.02
C MET A 352 -15.89 -12.14 18.33
N THR A 353 -16.60 -13.26 18.43
CA THR A 353 -18.05 -13.29 18.65
C THR A 353 -18.41 -14.14 19.85
N ASN A 354 -19.45 -13.75 20.60
CA ASN A 354 -19.93 -14.57 21.70
C ASN A 354 -20.69 -15.82 21.22
N ALA A 355 -21.48 -15.71 20.15
CA ALA A 355 -22.16 -16.86 19.58
C ALA A 355 -21.18 -17.72 18.77
N ARG A 356 -21.06 -19.00 19.11
CA ARG A 356 -20.26 -19.98 18.36
C ARG A 356 -20.87 -20.34 16.99
N PRO A 357 -20.11 -20.91 16.05
CA PRO A 357 -20.61 -21.30 14.72
C PRO A 357 -21.91 -22.11 14.74
N ARG A 358 -22.09 -23.05 15.68
CA ARG A 358 -23.33 -23.83 15.87
C ARG A 358 -24.59 -23.01 16.11
N LYS A 359 -24.47 -21.75 16.54
CA LYS A 359 -25.59 -20.81 16.73
C LYS A 359 -26.09 -20.17 15.44
N GLY A 360 -25.52 -20.54 14.29
CA GLY A 360 -26.07 -20.26 12.97
C GLY A 360 -26.22 -18.76 12.68
N THR A 361 -27.45 -18.27 12.54
CA THR A 361 -27.74 -16.88 12.13
C THR A 361 -27.23 -15.85 13.14
N VAL A 362 -27.23 -16.16 14.43
CA VAL A 362 -26.74 -15.25 15.48
C VAL A 362 -25.24 -15.00 15.29
N PHE A 363 -24.44 -16.08 15.23
CA PHE A 363 -23.00 -16.02 14.92
C PHE A 363 -22.72 -15.26 13.62
N LYS A 364 -23.46 -15.57 12.54
CA LYS A 364 -23.28 -14.88 11.25
C LYS A 364 -23.50 -13.37 11.36
N SER A 365 -24.46 -12.94 12.19
CA SER A 365 -24.81 -11.53 12.37
C SER A 365 -23.78 -10.79 13.21
N GLU A 366 -23.36 -11.38 14.34
CA GLU A 366 -22.29 -10.86 15.20
C GLU A 366 -20.99 -10.73 14.42
N ARG A 367 -20.57 -11.81 13.73
CA ARG A 367 -19.34 -11.83 12.93
C ARG A 367 -19.35 -10.79 11.81
N LYS A 368 -20.47 -10.66 11.09
CA LYS A 368 -20.61 -9.65 10.03
C LYS A 368 -20.45 -8.24 10.58
N SER A 369 -21.03 -7.97 11.75
CA SER A 369 -20.93 -6.67 12.41
C SER A 369 -19.51 -6.39 12.90
N LEU A 370 -18.83 -7.38 13.47
CA LEU A 370 -17.44 -7.28 13.88
C LEU A 370 -16.53 -6.99 12.69
N LEU A 371 -16.59 -7.80 11.63
CA LEU A 371 -15.77 -7.61 10.43
C LEU A 371 -16.02 -6.24 9.79
N ARG A 372 -17.27 -5.77 9.75
CA ARG A 372 -17.59 -4.42 9.27
C ARG A 372 -16.97 -3.33 10.14
N THR A 373 -16.85 -3.57 11.43
CA THR A 373 -16.25 -2.63 12.38
C THR A 373 -14.73 -2.64 12.25
N MET A 374 -14.11 -3.81 12.17
CA MET A 374 -12.66 -3.98 11.98
C MET A 374 -12.15 -3.39 10.65
N ARG A 375 -12.97 -3.37 9.59
CA ARG A 375 -12.66 -2.66 8.32
C ARG A 375 -12.45 -1.14 8.45
N LYS A 376 -12.62 -0.58 9.65
CA LYS A 376 -12.32 0.82 9.96
C LYS A 376 -10.91 1.04 10.48
N VAL A 377 -10.18 -0.03 10.81
CA VAL A 377 -8.73 0.06 10.96
C VAL A 377 -8.18 0.58 9.64
N ASP A 378 -7.26 1.53 9.71
CA ASP A 378 -6.53 2.08 8.55
C ASP A 378 -6.02 0.91 7.70
N ASP A 379 -6.27 0.96 6.38
CA ASP A 379 -5.98 -0.15 5.47
C ASP A 379 -4.49 -0.44 5.32
N GLN A 380 -3.63 0.49 5.76
CA GLN A 380 -2.19 0.32 5.85
C GLN A 380 -1.73 -0.43 7.10
N ILE A 381 -2.63 -0.71 8.06
CA ILE A 381 -2.32 -1.46 9.28
C ILE A 381 -2.82 -2.91 9.12
N PRO A 382 -1.91 -3.89 9.02
CA PRO A 382 -2.27 -5.31 8.97
C PRO A 382 -3.05 -5.72 10.21
N VAL A 383 -4.13 -6.48 10.01
CA VAL A 383 -4.93 -7.07 11.09
C VAL A 383 -4.81 -8.58 11.04
N LEU A 384 -4.20 -9.15 12.08
CA LEU A 384 -3.91 -10.57 12.22
C LEU A 384 -4.83 -11.15 13.29
N TYR A 385 -5.36 -12.36 13.06
CA TYR A 385 -6.33 -12.98 13.95
C TYR A 385 -5.81 -14.32 14.46
N VAL A 386 -5.93 -14.57 15.76
CA VAL A 386 -5.82 -15.92 16.33
C VAL A 386 -7.20 -16.37 16.82
N PRO A 387 -7.55 -17.66 16.71
CA PRO A 387 -8.86 -18.13 17.13
C PRO A 387 -8.95 -18.21 18.65
N GLY A 388 -10.08 -17.76 19.19
CA GLY A 388 -10.51 -18.07 20.55
C GLY A 388 -11.37 -19.31 20.63
N ASN A 389 -11.73 -19.70 21.85
CA ASN A 389 -12.55 -20.89 22.05
C ASN A 389 -13.99 -20.67 21.55
N HIS A 390 -14.47 -19.44 21.37
CA HIS A 390 -15.80 -19.17 20.80
C HIS A 390 -15.83 -19.08 19.26
N ASP A 391 -14.67 -18.92 18.60
CA ASP A 391 -14.63 -18.74 17.15
C ASP A 391 -14.73 -20.05 16.37
N ILE A 392 -14.47 -21.17 17.06
CA ILE A 392 -14.58 -22.55 16.58
C ILE A 392 -15.54 -23.28 17.52
N ASP A 393 -16.33 -24.24 17.00
CA ASP A 393 -17.19 -25.03 17.88
C ASP A 393 -16.34 -25.95 18.79
N GLU A 394 -16.93 -26.39 19.90
CA GLU A 394 -16.25 -27.20 20.94
C GLU A 394 -15.67 -28.51 20.40
N ASP A 395 -16.19 -29.00 19.27
CA ASP A 395 -15.73 -30.22 18.60
C ASP A 395 -14.45 -30.05 17.77
N LEU A 396 -13.95 -28.82 17.61
CA LEU A 396 -12.81 -28.45 16.76
C LEU A 396 -12.89 -29.04 15.35
N SER A 397 -14.10 -29.23 14.84
CA SER A 397 -14.31 -29.89 13.55
C SER A 397 -13.63 -29.11 12.41
N THR A 398 -13.04 -29.85 11.46
CA THR A 398 -12.42 -29.27 10.26
C THR A 398 -13.34 -28.29 9.53
N LYS A 399 -14.65 -28.52 9.59
CA LYS A 399 -15.66 -27.61 9.04
C LYS A 399 -15.65 -26.24 9.73
N THR A 400 -15.62 -26.18 11.05
CA THR A 400 -15.65 -24.90 11.78
C THR A 400 -14.30 -24.18 11.73
N LEU A 401 -13.20 -24.93 11.68
CA LEU A 401 -11.87 -24.41 11.32
C LEU A 401 -11.87 -23.76 9.92
N GLN A 402 -12.46 -24.40 8.92
CA GLN A 402 -12.60 -23.80 7.58
C GLN A 402 -13.49 -22.55 7.58
N VAL A 403 -14.56 -22.54 8.40
CA VAL A 403 -15.43 -21.37 8.57
C VAL A 403 -14.68 -20.20 9.21
N TYR A 404 -13.78 -20.47 10.16
CA TYR A 404 -12.85 -19.50 10.71
C TYR A 404 -11.89 -19.01 9.63
N ARG A 405 -11.18 -19.94 8.96
CA ARG A 405 -10.13 -19.63 8.00
C ARG A 405 -10.62 -18.75 6.85
N LYS A 406 -11.83 -19.03 6.36
CA LYS A 406 -12.49 -18.25 5.32
C LYS A 406 -12.83 -16.82 5.76
N ALA A 407 -13.04 -16.59 7.06
CA ALA A 407 -13.44 -15.29 7.58
C ALA A 407 -12.25 -14.43 8.02
N TYR A 408 -11.21 -15.05 8.57
CA TYR A 408 -10.13 -14.34 9.27
C TYR A 408 -8.71 -14.64 8.75
N GLY A 409 -8.57 -15.56 7.79
CA GLY A 409 -7.26 -16.02 7.32
C GLY A 409 -6.79 -17.27 8.06
N ALA A 410 -5.52 -17.65 7.90
CA ALA A 410 -4.97 -18.83 8.57
C ALA A 410 -5.17 -18.74 10.11
N ASP A 411 -5.43 -19.87 10.75
CA ASP A 411 -5.64 -19.98 12.20
C ASP A 411 -4.34 -20.20 12.99
N TYR A 412 -3.24 -20.40 12.26
CA TYR A 412 -1.87 -20.26 12.72
C TYR A 412 -1.03 -19.63 11.61
N TRP A 413 -0.08 -18.77 11.95
CA TRP A 413 0.64 -17.95 10.98
C TRP A 413 1.93 -17.37 11.57
N SER A 414 2.81 -16.94 10.67
CA SER A 414 4.05 -16.23 10.97
C SER A 414 4.07 -14.95 10.17
N TYR A 415 4.41 -13.84 10.84
CA TYR A 415 4.37 -12.51 10.26
C TYR A 415 5.62 -11.74 10.69
N GLN A 416 6.48 -11.43 9.71
CA GLN A 416 7.66 -10.59 9.93
C GLN A 416 7.22 -9.13 10.12
N VAL A 417 7.68 -8.49 11.19
CA VAL A 417 7.47 -7.06 11.44
C VAL A 417 8.79 -6.42 11.84
N ASP A 418 9.32 -5.58 10.96
CA ASP A 418 10.66 -5.01 11.13
C ASP A 418 11.69 -6.12 11.40
N ASP A 419 12.47 -6.03 12.48
CA ASP A 419 13.43 -7.05 12.91
C ASP A 419 12.83 -8.09 13.87
N CYS A 420 11.50 -8.13 14.02
CA CYS A 420 10.78 -9.01 14.93
C CYS A 420 9.85 -9.96 14.16
N VAL A 421 9.43 -11.04 14.81
CA VAL A 421 8.45 -11.98 14.25
C VAL A 421 7.26 -12.11 15.18
N LEU A 422 6.06 -11.99 14.61
CA LEU A 422 4.82 -12.31 15.29
C LEU A 422 4.40 -13.71 14.83
N LEU A 423 4.20 -14.60 15.78
CA LEU A 423 3.61 -15.92 15.55
C LEU A 423 2.19 -15.90 16.11
N GLY A 424 1.24 -16.47 15.36
CA GLY A 424 -0.10 -16.76 15.84
C GLY A 424 -0.31 -18.27 15.85
N VAL A 425 -0.88 -18.81 16.93
CA VAL A 425 -1.23 -20.24 17.02
C VAL A 425 -2.68 -20.42 17.43
N ASN A 426 -3.31 -21.48 16.90
CA ASN A 426 -4.62 -21.92 17.35
C ASN A 426 -4.46 -22.67 18.68
N SER A 427 -4.61 -21.94 19.78
CA SER A 427 -4.49 -22.52 21.14
C SER A 427 -5.57 -23.55 21.46
N SER A 428 -6.70 -23.55 20.75
CA SER A 428 -7.73 -24.58 20.95
C SER A 428 -7.22 -25.96 20.49
N LEU A 429 -6.47 -26.00 19.38
CA LEU A 429 -5.80 -27.23 18.90
C LEU A 429 -4.61 -27.64 19.78
N LEU A 430 -3.99 -26.70 20.50
CA LEU A 430 -2.97 -27.03 21.51
C LEU A 430 -3.59 -27.57 22.80
N ARG A 431 -4.77 -27.06 23.17
CA ARG A 431 -5.45 -27.45 24.40
C ARG A 431 -6.07 -28.85 24.30
N GLU A 432 -6.79 -29.10 23.22
CA GLU A 432 -7.55 -30.34 23.00
C GLU A 432 -7.17 -31.00 21.66
N PRO A 433 -5.88 -31.36 21.44
CA PRO A 433 -5.41 -31.94 20.19
C PRO A 433 -6.14 -33.23 19.79
N GLU A 434 -6.70 -33.96 20.76
CA GLU A 434 -7.45 -35.21 20.57
C GLU A 434 -8.76 -35.00 19.80
N LEU A 435 -9.35 -33.80 19.86
CA LEU A 435 -10.60 -33.49 19.16
C LEU A 435 -10.40 -33.32 17.66
N ASN A 436 -9.20 -32.93 17.22
CA ASN A 436 -8.81 -32.91 15.82
C ASN A 436 -7.30 -33.17 15.63
N PRO A 437 -6.87 -34.45 15.76
CA PRO A 437 -5.45 -34.80 15.78
C PRO A 437 -4.69 -34.41 14.51
N GLU A 438 -5.35 -34.51 13.35
CA GLU A 438 -4.75 -34.19 12.05
C GLU A 438 -4.40 -32.69 11.95
N GLU A 439 -5.32 -31.81 12.34
CA GLU A 439 -5.08 -30.36 12.30
C GLU A 439 -4.13 -29.90 13.41
N ALA A 440 -4.18 -30.54 14.58
CA ALA A 440 -3.22 -30.28 15.65
C ALA A 440 -1.79 -30.68 15.25
N GLU A 441 -1.62 -31.84 14.60
CA GLU A 441 -0.32 -32.29 14.09
C GLU A 441 0.23 -31.35 13.00
N LYS A 442 -0.61 -30.91 12.06
CA LYS A 442 -0.22 -29.92 11.03
C LYS A 442 0.30 -28.62 11.66
N GLN A 443 -0.40 -28.10 12.68
CA GLN A 443 0.04 -26.90 13.38
C GLN A 443 1.37 -27.13 14.09
N MET A 444 1.55 -28.28 14.76
CA MET A 444 2.80 -28.57 15.48
C MET A 444 4.00 -28.73 14.53
N LEU A 445 3.84 -29.43 13.41
CA LEU A 445 4.88 -29.55 12.39
C LEU A 445 5.24 -28.18 11.79
N TRP A 446 4.24 -27.34 11.53
CA TRP A 446 4.46 -25.98 11.08
C TRP A 446 5.22 -25.15 12.12
N LEU A 447 4.83 -25.21 13.40
CA LEU A 447 5.46 -24.45 14.47
C LEU A 447 6.93 -24.87 14.67
N GLN A 448 7.22 -26.18 14.60
CA GLN A 448 8.58 -26.70 14.62
C GLN A 448 9.40 -26.19 13.44
N GLY A 449 8.83 -26.20 12.22
CA GLY A 449 9.48 -25.64 11.04
C GLY A 449 9.78 -24.15 11.17
N GLU A 450 8.86 -23.37 11.74
CA GLU A 450 9.10 -21.95 12.02
C GLU A 450 10.20 -21.75 13.06
N VAL A 451 10.25 -22.57 14.12
CA VAL A 451 11.33 -22.51 15.11
C VAL A 451 12.69 -22.78 14.46
N GLU A 452 12.81 -23.78 13.60
CA GLU A 452 14.07 -24.03 12.87
C GLU A 452 14.42 -22.86 11.93
N ARG A 453 13.45 -22.34 11.18
CA ARG A 453 13.64 -21.17 10.31
C ARG A 453 14.15 -19.95 11.09
N LEU A 454 13.65 -19.74 12.30
CA LEU A 454 14.04 -18.64 13.18
C LEU A 454 15.42 -18.86 13.83
N LYS A 455 15.93 -20.09 13.89
CA LYS A 455 17.32 -20.35 14.31
C LYS A 455 18.31 -19.97 13.20
N ASP A 456 17.96 -20.26 11.95
CA ASP A 456 18.81 -19.95 10.78
C ASP A 456 18.91 -18.44 10.52
N ASN A 457 17.83 -17.69 10.77
CA ASN A 457 17.80 -16.24 10.68
C ASN A 457 17.12 -15.63 11.91
N PRO A 458 17.86 -15.40 13.02
CA PRO A 458 17.28 -15.00 14.29
C PRO A 458 16.77 -13.56 14.26
N PRO A 459 15.46 -13.32 14.49
CA PRO A 459 14.95 -11.98 14.68
C PRO A 459 15.40 -11.43 16.03
N ARG A 460 15.31 -10.11 16.19
CA ARG A 460 15.55 -9.43 17.47
C ARG A 460 14.62 -9.95 18.57
N GLN A 461 13.34 -10.16 18.25
CA GLN A 461 12.34 -10.67 19.20
C GLN A 461 11.27 -11.48 18.46
N VAL A 462 10.82 -12.56 19.11
CA VAL A 462 9.64 -13.33 18.69
C VAL A 462 8.51 -13.05 19.69
N PHE A 463 7.31 -12.78 19.17
CA PHE A 463 6.09 -12.60 19.94
C PHE A 463 5.09 -13.69 19.56
N LEU A 464 4.76 -14.56 20.51
CA LEU A 464 3.76 -15.61 20.31
C LEU A 464 2.38 -15.11 20.77
N HIS A 465 1.40 -15.19 19.89
CA HIS A 465 0.03 -14.76 20.10
C HIS A 465 -0.90 -15.97 20.10
N LEU A 466 -1.72 -16.04 21.13
CA LEU A 466 -2.69 -17.11 21.33
C LEU A 466 -3.80 -16.62 22.26
N HIS A 467 -4.93 -17.32 22.25
CA HIS A 467 -6.09 -16.95 23.06
C HIS A 467 -6.10 -17.64 24.43
N ILE A 468 -5.99 -18.98 24.44
CA ILE A 468 -5.93 -19.75 25.69
C ILE A 468 -4.47 -19.76 26.15
N PRO A 469 -4.14 -19.11 27.27
CA PRO A 469 -2.76 -19.01 27.71
C PRO A 469 -2.23 -20.40 28.11
N PRO A 470 -0.91 -20.66 27.97
CA PRO A 470 -0.35 -21.92 28.39
C PRO A 470 -0.58 -22.14 29.89
N PHE A 471 -0.40 -21.08 30.69
CA PHE A 471 -0.63 -20.99 32.12
C PHE A 471 -1.04 -19.57 32.52
N LEU A 472 -1.70 -19.40 33.67
CA LEU A 472 -2.11 -18.11 34.24
C LEU A 472 -1.11 -17.54 35.24
N THR A 473 -0.60 -18.41 36.11
CA THR A 473 0.22 -18.01 37.26
C THR A 473 1.58 -18.69 37.21
N ASP A 474 1.60 -20.00 37.00
CA ASP A 474 2.83 -20.80 37.06
C ASP A 474 2.87 -21.84 35.93
N ALA A 475 4.06 -22.07 35.37
CA ALA A 475 4.24 -23.02 34.27
C ALA A 475 3.90 -24.47 34.67
N ASP A 476 3.90 -24.79 35.96
CA ASP A 476 3.53 -26.09 36.52
C ASP A 476 2.12 -26.10 37.16
N GLU A 477 1.32 -25.04 36.97
CA GLU A 477 -0.04 -24.99 37.53
C GLU A 477 -0.93 -26.13 37.00
N GLU A 478 -1.84 -26.60 37.86
CA GLU A 478 -2.78 -27.68 37.53
C GLU A 478 -3.69 -27.33 36.34
N ASN A 479 -4.24 -28.37 35.71
CA ASN A 479 -5.19 -28.21 34.63
C ASN A 479 -6.42 -27.42 35.09
N GLY A 480 -6.69 -26.32 34.41
CA GLY A 480 -7.80 -25.42 34.68
C GLY A 480 -8.63 -25.17 33.43
N TYR A 481 -9.75 -24.48 33.62
CA TYR A 481 -10.60 -24.10 32.49
C TYR A 481 -9.92 -23.07 31.56
N PHE A 482 -9.06 -22.22 32.12
CA PHE A 482 -8.47 -21.07 31.44
C PHE A 482 -7.02 -21.29 30.98
N ASN A 483 -6.48 -22.51 31.10
CA ASN A 483 -5.11 -22.81 30.71
C ASN A 483 -5.04 -24.04 29.80
N ILE A 484 -3.88 -24.24 29.18
CA ILE A 484 -3.55 -25.48 28.48
C ILE A 484 -3.10 -26.50 29.52
N GLY A 485 -3.60 -27.74 29.42
CA GLY A 485 -3.24 -28.81 30.35
C GLY A 485 -1.74 -29.13 30.32
N VAL A 486 -1.20 -29.57 31.46
CA VAL A 486 0.26 -29.70 31.70
C VAL A 486 0.97 -30.52 30.62
N GLU A 487 0.40 -31.67 30.21
CA GLU A 487 0.99 -32.52 29.17
C GLU A 487 1.12 -31.78 27.83
N HIS A 488 0.05 -31.10 27.39
CA HIS A 488 0.04 -30.38 26.12
C HIS A 488 0.86 -29.09 26.17
N ARG A 489 0.83 -28.40 27.32
CA ARG A 489 1.65 -27.22 27.60
C ARG A 489 3.13 -27.55 27.45
N LYS A 490 3.60 -28.62 28.08
CA LYS A 490 5.01 -29.05 28.01
C LYS A 490 5.43 -29.36 26.59
N LYS A 491 4.58 -30.05 25.82
CA LYS A 491 4.82 -30.35 24.40
C LYS A 491 4.85 -29.10 23.51
N ALA A 492 4.02 -28.10 23.80
CA ALA A 492 3.95 -26.87 23.01
C ALA A 492 5.10 -25.90 23.31
N LEU A 493 5.69 -25.96 24.52
CA LEU A 493 6.75 -25.07 24.99
C LEU A 493 8.17 -25.69 24.89
N SER A 494 8.29 -26.97 24.52
CA SER A 494 9.56 -27.66 24.25
C SER A 494 10.06 -27.35 22.85
#